data_AF-A0AAP0I165-F1
#
_entry.id   AF-A0AAP0I165-F1
#
_cell.length_a   1.000
_cell.length_b   1.000
_cell.length_c   1.000
_cell.angle_alpha   90.00
_cell.angle_beta   90.00
_cell.angle_gamma   90.00
#
_symmetry.space_group_name_H-M   'P 1'
#
loop_
_entity.id
_entity.type
_entity.pdbx_description
1 polymer ?
#
loop_
_entity_poly.entity_id
_entity_poly.type
_entity_poly.pdbx_seq_one_letter_code
_entity_poly.pdbx_strand_id
1 'polypeptide(L)'
;MASGGGGGGVGGGGGASKYLTDLPSRGLFSSTVFSSNPGGLRVYLCDHETSPPDDQLIKTNQTNILIRSLTLNKQKAESGSKDVKGKATTENAKGKRAAESPIDGKGSAKKANSVSNPRTAFQDGSSSRTPQKDFQHLTVERLRSILKERGLPTKGRKDELVARLRADKVAREAQRKEE
;
A
#
# COMPACT_ATOMS: atom_id res chain seq x y z
N MET A 1 -62.59 -40.62 -12.39
CA MET A 1 -63.03 -40.04 -11.10
C MET A 1 -61.84 -40.01 -10.17
N ALA A 2 -61.56 -38.81 -9.61
CA ALA A 2 -60.70 -38.50 -8.44
C ALA A 2 -59.21 -38.85 -8.53
N SER A 3 -58.22 -38.07 -8.11
CA SER A 3 -58.08 -36.73 -7.50
C SER A 3 -56.56 -36.43 -7.65
N GLY A 4 -56.05 -35.27 -8.06
CA GLY A 4 -56.33 -33.94 -7.54
C GLY A 4 -55.68 -33.77 -6.17
N GLY A 5 -54.49 -33.16 -6.08
CA GLY A 5 -53.93 -32.67 -4.80
C GLY A 5 -52.43 -32.81 -4.57
N GLY A 6 -51.59 -32.23 -5.44
CA GLY A 6 -50.20 -31.92 -5.08
C GLY A 6 -50.17 -30.71 -4.15
N GLY A 7 -50.30 -30.95 -2.84
CA GLY A 7 -50.30 -29.92 -1.81
C GLY A 7 -49.02 -29.09 -1.86
N GLY A 8 -49.17 -27.80 -2.14
CA GLY A 8 -48.11 -26.81 -2.02
C GLY A 8 -47.60 -26.78 -0.58
N GLY A 9 -46.37 -27.24 -0.38
CA GLY A 9 -45.64 -27.00 0.85
C GLY A 9 -45.34 -25.50 0.98
N VAL A 10 -46.22 -24.77 1.63
CA VAL A 10 -45.91 -23.44 2.19
C VAL A 10 -45.05 -23.67 3.42
N GLY A 11 -43.79 -24.07 3.18
CA GLY A 11 -42.75 -24.04 4.19
C GLY A 11 -42.35 -22.59 4.41
N GLY A 12 -42.95 -21.95 5.41
CA GLY A 12 -42.57 -20.62 5.84
C GLY A 12 -41.07 -20.56 6.09
N GLY A 13 -40.36 -19.80 5.25
CA GLY A 13 -38.93 -19.52 5.38
C GLY A 13 -38.66 -18.63 6.59
N GLY A 14 -38.89 -19.15 7.79
CA GLY A 14 -38.54 -18.52 9.05
C GLY A 14 -37.04 -18.65 9.29
N GLY A 15 -36.26 -17.63 8.91
CA GLY A 15 -34.82 -17.63 9.15
C GLY A 15 -34.08 -16.51 8.42
N ALA A 16 -32.76 -16.63 8.31
CA ALA A 16 -31.93 -15.72 7.52
C ALA A 16 -32.15 -15.86 6.00
N SER A 17 -32.78 -16.95 5.55
CA SER A 17 -33.07 -17.24 4.15
C SER A 17 -33.93 -16.18 3.46
N LYS A 18 -34.81 -15.50 4.19
CA LYS A 18 -35.63 -14.40 3.66
C LYS A 18 -34.83 -13.19 3.18
N TYR A 19 -33.57 -13.07 3.61
CA TYR A 19 -32.66 -12.00 3.18
C TYR A 19 -31.73 -12.44 2.04
N LEU A 20 -31.89 -13.68 1.54
CA LEU A 20 -31.00 -14.29 0.54
C LEU A 20 -31.75 -14.72 -0.74
N THR A 21 -33.04 -14.40 -0.87
CA THR A 21 -33.89 -14.85 -1.99
C THR A 21 -33.56 -14.17 -3.31
N ASP A 22 -33.01 -12.96 -3.28
CA ASP A 22 -32.85 -12.09 -4.46
C ASP A 22 -31.38 -11.72 -4.69
N LEU A 23 -30.49 -12.71 -4.57
CA LEU A 23 -29.08 -12.52 -4.89
C LEU A 23 -28.90 -12.26 -6.40
N PRO A 24 -28.04 -11.32 -6.80
CA PRO A 24 -27.84 -10.99 -8.20
C PRO A 24 -27.25 -12.17 -8.98
N SER A 25 -28.01 -12.70 -9.94
CA SER A 25 -27.58 -13.78 -10.84
C SER A 25 -26.67 -13.23 -11.95
N ARG A 26 -25.39 -13.05 -11.63
CA ARG A 26 -24.36 -12.55 -12.58
C ARG A 26 -23.73 -13.64 -13.46
N GLY A 27 -24.25 -14.88 -13.46
CA GLY A 27 -23.67 -15.99 -14.22
C GLY A 27 -24.56 -17.22 -14.39
N LEU A 28 -24.13 -18.15 -15.26
CA LEU A 28 -24.84 -19.37 -15.64
C LEU A 28 -24.40 -20.59 -14.81
N PHE A 29 -24.42 -20.49 -13.48
CA PHE A 29 -24.09 -21.61 -12.57
C PHE A 29 -25.30 -22.53 -12.33
N SER A 30 -26.05 -22.86 -13.38
CA SER A 30 -27.20 -23.77 -13.31
C SER A 30 -26.80 -25.25 -13.43
N SER A 31 -25.60 -25.54 -13.96
CA SER A 31 -25.09 -26.89 -14.11
C SER A 31 -24.07 -27.21 -13.02
N THR A 32 -24.33 -28.27 -12.25
CA THR A 32 -23.40 -28.84 -11.28
C THR A 32 -22.42 -29.83 -11.91
N VAL A 33 -22.45 -29.96 -13.24
CA VAL A 33 -21.55 -30.87 -13.96
C VAL A 33 -20.14 -30.29 -13.90
N PHE A 34 -19.30 -30.90 -13.06
CA PHE A 34 -17.87 -30.64 -13.03
C PHE A 34 -17.32 -30.89 -14.43
N SER A 35 -16.80 -29.84 -15.07
CA SER A 35 -16.08 -29.95 -16.34
C SER A 35 -15.00 -31.03 -16.19
N SER A 36 -15.03 -32.02 -17.07
CA SER A 36 -14.13 -33.20 -17.10
C SER A 36 -12.66 -32.87 -17.42
N ASN A 37 -12.29 -31.60 -17.43
CA ASN A 37 -10.90 -31.15 -17.50
C ASN A 37 -10.41 -30.77 -16.09
N PRO A 38 -9.72 -31.65 -15.36
CA PRO A 38 -9.07 -31.34 -14.09
C PRO A 38 -7.77 -30.52 -14.27
N GLY A 39 -7.46 -30.07 -15.49
CA GLY A 39 -6.34 -29.19 -15.79
C GLY A 39 -6.76 -27.75 -15.56
N GLY A 40 -6.16 -27.08 -14.57
CA GLY A 40 -6.41 -25.69 -14.22
C GLY A 40 -6.24 -24.70 -15.39
N LEU A 41 -6.47 -23.42 -15.10
CA LEU A 41 -6.39 -22.31 -16.06
C LEU A 41 -5.26 -22.52 -17.08
N ARG A 42 -5.64 -22.62 -18.36
CA ARG A 42 -4.69 -22.84 -19.45
C ARG A 42 -3.76 -21.65 -19.56
N VAL A 43 -2.47 -21.90 -19.76
CA VAL A 43 -1.49 -20.85 -20.01
C VAL A 43 -1.82 -20.22 -21.36
N TYR A 44 -2.04 -18.91 -21.36
CA TYR A 44 -2.24 -18.16 -22.59
C TYR A 44 -0.89 -17.93 -23.27
N LEU A 45 -0.76 -18.40 -24.52
CA LEU A 45 0.38 -18.10 -25.40
C LEU A 45 -0.10 -17.05 -26.42
N CYS A 46 0.60 -15.92 -26.49
CA CYS A 46 0.31 -14.89 -27.47
C CYS A 46 0.88 -15.30 -28.84
N ASP A 47 0.02 -15.67 -29.78
CA ASP A 47 0.41 -15.95 -31.17
C ASP A 47 0.44 -14.68 -32.05
N HIS A 48 0.04 -13.54 -31.49
CA HIS A 48 0.03 -12.24 -32.14
C HIS A 48 0.91 -11.24 -31.41
N GLU A 49 1.28 -10.18 -32.12
CA GLU A 49 1.99 -9.06 -31.52
C GLU A 49 1.11 -8.37 -30.46
N THR A 50 1.55 -8.44 -29.20
CA THR A 50 0.88 -7.79 -28.06
C THR A 50 1.61 -6.52 -27.62
N SER A 51 2.32 -5.86 -28.53
CA SER A 51 2.88 -4.54 -28.25
C SER A 51 1.71 -3.56 -28.05
N PRO A 52 1.75 -2.71 -27.00
CA PRO A 52 0.75 -1.66 -26.86
C PRO A 52 0.87 -0.68 -28.03
N PRO A 53 -0.22 -0.01 -28.45
CA PRO A 53 -0.16 1.00 -29.50
C PRO A 53 0.88 2.09 -29.20
N ASP A 54 1.67 2.48 -30.20
CA ASP A 54 2.85 3.36 -30.06
C ASP A 54 2.55 4.72 -29.39
N ASP A 55 1.35 5.24 -29.59
CA ASP A 55 0.94 6.55 -29.04
C ASP A 55 0.63 6.50 -27.53
N GLN A 56 0.43 5.31 -26.97
CA GLN A 56 0.01 5.15 -25.58
C GLN A 56 1.20 5.02 -24.62
N LEU A 57 1.78 6.17 -24.28
CA LEU A 57 2.94 6.24 -23.38
C LEU A 57 2.52 6.52 -21.93
N ILE A 58 2.75 5.55 -21.04
CA ILE A 58 2.58 5.75 -19.59
C ILE A 58 3.77 6.56 -19.06
N LYS A 59 3.51 7.81 -18.64
CA LYS A 59 4.52 8.70 -18.06
C LYS A 59 4.19 9.00 -16.60
N THR A 60 5.20 8.93 -15.74
CA THR A 60 5.09 9.36 -14.34
C THR A 60 5.49 10.82 -14.19
N ASN A 61 4.67 11.59 -13.48
CA ASN A 61 5.01 12.98 -13.15
C ASN A 61 6.22 12.99 -12.19
N GLN A 62 7.31 13.65 -12.60
CA GLN A 62 8.57 13.71 -11.86
C GLN A 62 8.57 14.77 -10.75
N THR A 63 7.59 15.66 -10.72
CA THR A 63 7.49 16.71 -9.70
C THR A 63 7.03 16.11 -8.37
N ASN A 64 7.73 16.44 -7.29
CA ASN A 64 7.32 16.05 -5.95
C ASN A 64 5.88 16.52 -5.66
N ILE A 65 5.09 15.67 -5.01
CA ILE A 65 3.68 15.92 -4.70
C ILE A 65 3.44 17.24 -3.93
N LEU A 66 4.37 17.64 -3.06
CA LEU A 66 4.29 18.88 -2.28
C LEU A 66 4.50 20.11 -3.18
N ILE A 67 5.48 20.04 -4.09
CA ILE A 67 5.74 21.14 -5.03
C ILE A 67 4.54 21.32 -5.97
N ARG A 68 3.98 20.21 -6.45
CA ARG A 68 2.77 20.23 -7.30
C ARG A 68 1.57 20.82 -6.56
N SER A 69 1.33 20.46 -5.30
CA SER A 69 0.19 21.00 -4.54
C SER A 69 0.35 22.49 -4.25
N LEU A 70 1.54 22.92 -3.85
CA LEU A 70 1.82 24.34 -3.58
C LEU A 70 1.73 25.19 -4.85
N THR A 71 2.23 24.70 -5.99
CA THR A 71 2.14 25.42 -7.28
C THR A 71 0.69 25.54 -7.77
N LEU A 72 -0.12 24.47 -7.65
CA LEU A 72 -1.56 24.53 -7.96
C LEU A 72 -2.30 25.52 -7.06
N ASN A 73 -1.98 25.55 -5.75
CA ASN A 73 -2.58 26.51 -4.82
C ASN A 73 -2.18 27.95 -5.13
N LYS A 74 -0.91 28.18 -5.54
CA LYS A 74 -0.43 29.50 -5.96
C LYS A 74 -1.16 30.00 -7.20
N GLN A 75 -1.28 29.15 -8.23
CA GLN A 75 -2.00 29.50 -9.46
C GLN A 75 -3.48 29.81 -9.19
N LYS A 76 -4.14 29.05 -8.31
CA LYS A 76 -5.52 29.32 -7.90
C LYS A 76 -5.68 30.65 -7.13
N ALA A 77 -4.69 31.03 -6.32
CA ALA A 77 -4.68 32.31 -5.61
C ALA A 77 -4.44 33.49 -6.57
N GLU A 78 -3.62 33.30 -7.60
CA GLU A 78 -3.30 34.32 -8.61
C GLU A 78 -4.40 34.50 -9.65
N SER A 79 -5.11 33.43 -10.02
CA SER A 79 -6.28 33.49 -10.91
C SER A 79 -7.59 33.87 -10.18
N GLY A 80 -7.57 33.95 -8.85
CA GLY A 80 -8.73 34.28 -8.01
C GLY A 80 -8.97 35.79 -7.84
N SER A 81 -8.18 36.65 -8.49
CA SER A 81 -8.24 38.11 -8.34
C SER A 81 -8.91 38.79 -9.54
N LYS A 82 -10.16 38.43 -9.83
CA LYS A 82 -11.08 39.32 -10.54
C LYS A 82 -12.49 39.28 -9.92
N ASP A 83 -12.80 40.41 -9.32
CA ASP A 83 -14.11 41.07 -9.27
C ASP A 83 -15.13 40.70 -8.17
N VAL A 84 -15.49 41.77 -7.46
CA VAL A 84 -16.71 42.05 -6.70
C VAL A 84 -16.77 41.63 -5.22
N LYS A 85 -16.65 42.69 -4.41
CA LYS A 85 -17.18 42.87 -3.05
C LYS A 85 -18.52 42.15 -2.86
N GLY A 86 -18.45 40.97 -2.25
CA GLY A 86 -19.60 40.18 -1.83
C GLY A 86 -19.23 39.30 -0.64
N LYS A 87 -19.75 39.66 0.52
CA LYS A 87 -19.70 38.90 1.79
C LYS A 87 -20.21 37.46 1.59
N ALA A 88 -19.35 36.46 1.77
CA ALA A 88 -19.70 35.06 2.01
C ALA A 88 -18.56 34.43 2.83
N THR A 89 -18.71 34.33 4.15
CA THR A 89 -19.01 33.09 4.88
C THR A 89 -18.03 31.95 4.59
N THR A 90 -17.32 31.57 5.64
CA THR A 90 -16.51 30.37 5.80
C THR A 90 -17.22 29.13 5.25
N GLU A 91 -16.86 28.70 4.04
CA GLU A 91 -17.27 27.40 3.51
C GLU A 91 -16.13 26.72 2.75
N ASN A 92 -15.10 26.35 3.52
CA ASN A 92 -14.15 25.31 3.13
C ASN A 92 -14.28 24.13 4.11
N ALA A 93 -15.45 23.48 4.09
CA ALA A 93 -15.73 22.23 4.78
C ALA A 93 -16.48 21.29 3.83
N LYS A 94 -15.74 20.60 2.95
CA LYS A 94 -16.27 19.52 2.11
C LYS A 94 -15.16 18.47 1.89
N GLY A 95 -15.10 17.36 2.62
CA GLY A 95 -15.93 16.91 3.72
C GLY A 95 -15.09 16.07 4.70
N LYS A 96 -15.24 16.38 5.98
CA LYS A 96 -15.00 15.47 7.10
C LYS A 96 -16.35 15.32 7.77
N ARG A 97 -16.85 14.09 7.91
CA ARG A 97 -18.13 13.84 8.61
C ARG A 97 -17.97 14.34 10.04
N ALA A 98 -18.76 15.34 10.43
CA ALA A 98 -18.87 15.76 11.82
C ALA A 98 -19.62 14.65 12.57
N ALA A 99 -18.94 13.99 13.50
CA ALA A 99 -19.61 13.28 14.57
C ALA A 99 -19.85 14.31 15.67
N GLU A 100 -21.11 14.50 16.07
CA GLU A 100 -21.45 15.37 17.18
C GLU A 100 -20.76 14.90 18.47
N SER A 101 -20.37 15.85 19.31
CA SER A 101 -19.98 15.59 20.69
C SER A 101 -20.60 16.65 21.57
N PRO A 102 -21.23 16.26 22.68
CA PRO A 102 -21.30 17.10 23.86
C PRO A 102 -20.37 16.57 24.96
N ILE A 103 -19.50 17.47 25.43
CA ILE A 103 -19.07 17.84 26.80
C ILE A 103 -19.29 16.78 27.91
N ASP A 104 -18.38 16.45 28.83
CA ASP A 104 -17.60 17.28 29.75
C ASP A 104 -16.53 16.43 30.49
N GLY A 105 -15.52 17.11 31.07
CA GLY A 105 -15.10 16.75 32.43
C GLY A 105 -13.76 16.03 32.64
N LYS A 106 -12.71 16.84 32.81
CA LYS A 106 -11.80 16.84 33.98
C LYS A 106 -10.90 15.60 34.24
N GLY A 107 -9.58 15.79 34.13
CA GLY A 107 -8.63 14.92 34.84
C GLY A 107 -7.19 14.95 34.35
N SER A 108 -6.36 15.74 35.03
CA SER A 108 -4.90 15.79 34.96
C SER A 108 -4.21 14.42 35.05
N ALA A 109 -3.18 14.16 34.23
CA ALA A 109 -1.83 13.73 34.66
C ALA A 109 -0.92 13.30 33.49
N LYS A 110 0.29 13.90 33.50
CA LYS A 110 1.62 13.40 33.12
C LYS A 110 1.77 12.05 32.37
N LYS A 111 2.47 12.17 31.23
CA LYS A 111 3.50 11.26 30.63
C LYS A 111 3.13 9.78 30.37
N ALA A 112 3.05 9.40 29.09
CA ALA A 112 3.87 8.34 28.48
C ALA A 112 3.73 8.36 26.95
N ASN A 113 4.85 8.48 26.25
CA ASN A 113 4.96 8.39 24.80
C ASN A 113 4.93 6.89 24.42
N SER A 114 3.75 6.36 24.08
CA SER A 114 3.62 5.03 23.50
C SER A 114 3.65 5.15 21.97
N VAL A 115 4.87 5.15 21.41
CA VAL A 115 5.06 4.87 19.98
C VAL A 115 4.88 3.36 19.80
N SER A 116 3.65 2.97 19.54
CA SER A 116 3.29 1.65 19.04
C SER A 116 3.86 1.49 17.63
N ASN A 117 4.90 0.65 17.54
CA ASN A 117 5.54 0.24 16.31
C ASN A 117 4.71 -0.87 15.65
N PRO A 118 4.10 -0.70 14.46
CA PRO A 118 3.61 -1.83 13.70
C PRO A 118 4.83 -2.53 13.08
N ARG A 119 5.18 -3.65 13.70
CA ARG A 119 6.06 -4.69 13.14
C ARG A 119 5.41 -5.19 11.86
N THR A 120 5.91 -4.79 10.69
CA THR A 120 5.62 -5.52 9.46
C THR A 120 6.44 -6.80 9.45
N ALA A 121 5.73 -7.89 9.73
CA ALA A 121 6.12 -9.22 9.30
C ALA A 121 6.34 -9.20 7.79
N PHE A 122 7.60 -9.35 7.37
CA PHE A 122 7.93 -9.99 6.12
C PHE A 122 8.73 -11.22 6.50
N GLN A 123 8.00 -12.33 6.48
CA GLN A 123 8.51 -13.66 6.68
C GLN A 123 9.22 -14.12 5.40
N ASP A 124 10.39 -14.68 5.60
CA ASP A 124 11.20 -15.56 4.75
C ASP A 124 10.88 -15.63 3.26
N GLY A 125 11.82 -15.09 2.48
CA GLY A 125 12.10 -15.49 1.11
C GLY A 125 13.59 -15.70 0.98
N SER A 126 14.01 -16.97 0.95
CA SER A 126 15.36 -17.43 0.65
C SER A 126 16.02 -16.60 -0.46
N SER A 127 17.10 -15.90 -0.13
CA SER A 127 18.11 -15.50 -1.11
C SER A 127 19.48 -15.67 -0.48
N SER A 128 20.02 -16.88 -0.68
CA SER A 128 21.46 -16.99 -0.84
C SER A 128 21.85 -16.02 -1.96
N ARG A 129 22.57 -14.95 -1.59
CA ARG A 129 23.51 -14.20 -2.43
C ARG A 129 23.96 -12.94 -1.69
N THR A 130 25.18 -13.08 -1.17
CA THR A 130 26.19 -12.05 -0.91
C THR A 130 26.12 -11.31 0.44
N PRO A 131 27.27 -11.15 1.14
CA PRO A 131 27.44 -10.21 2.27
C PRO A 131 27.32 -8.72 1.85
N GLN A 132 26.82 -8.46 0.65
CA GLN A 132 26.81 -7.17 -0.02
C GLN A 132 25.64 -6.31 0.47
N LYS A 133 24.49 -6.90 0.81
CA LYS A 133 23.24 -6.16 1.06
C LYS A 133 23.12 -5.56 2.47
N ASP A 134 23.90 -6.03 3.45
CA ASP A 134 23.78 -5.66 4.87
C ASP A 134 23.82 -4.14 5.11
N PHE A 135 24.70 -3.43 4.41
CA PHE A 135 24.91 -1.99 4.62
C PHE A 135 23.98 -1.09 3.79
N GLN A 136 23.28 -1.61 2.78
CA GLN A 136 22.41 -0.79 1.92
C GLN A 136 21.11 -0.36 2.63
N HIS A 137 20.60 -1.22 3.51
CA HIS A 137 19.37 -0.98 4.27
C HIS A 137 19.56 -0.05 5.48
N LEU A 138 20.80 0.29 5.85
CA LEU A 138 21.09 1.18 6.98
C LEU A 138 20.93 2.66 6.61
N THR A 139 20.53 3.46 7.60
CA THR A 139 20.47 4.93 7.47
C THR A 139 21.88 5.54 7.48
N VAL A 140 22.01 6.75 6.94
CA VAL A 140 23.31 7.46 6.89
C VAL A 140 23.88 7.69 8.30
N GLU A 141 23.03 7.95 9.29
CA GLU A 141 23.44 8.08 10.69
C GLU A 141 24.07 6.80 11.20
N ARG A 142 23.41 5.65 10.97
CA ARG A 142 23.93 4.35 11.41
C ARG A 142 25.22 3.98 10.68
N LEU A 143 25.33 4.28 9.38
CA LEU A 143 26.56 4.09 8.61
C LEU A 143 27.73 4.92 9.16
N ARG A 144 27.48 6.19 9.52
CA ARG A 144 28.49 7.07 10.13
C ARG A 144 28.90 6.59 11.52
N SER A 145 27.96 6.09 12.33
CA SER A 145 28.28 5.50 13.64
C SER A 145 29.23 4.31 13.50
N ILE A 146 28.95 3.40 12.56
CA ILE A 146 29.81 2.21 12.33
C ILE A 146 31.18 2.63 11.79
N LEU A 147 31.25 3.60 10.87
CA LEU A 147 32.54 4.11 10.39
C LEU A 147 33.34 4.77 11.52
N LYS A 148 32.70 5.54 12.40
CA LYS A 148 33.34 6.17 13.56
C LYS A 148 33.88 5.12 14.54
N GLU A 149 33.11 4.08 14.83
CA GLU A 149 33.52 2.95 15.67
C GLU A 149 34.74 2.23 15.10
N ARG A 150 34.82 2.12 13.77
CA ARG A 150 35.94 1.49 13.06
C ARG A 150 37.10 2.46 12.76
N GLY A 151 37.05 3.70 13.23
CA GLY A 151 38.08 4.71 12.98
C GLY A 151 38.19 5.17 11.52
N LEU A 152 37.17 4.92 10.70
CA LEU A 152 37.12 5.25 9.28
C LEU A 152 36.49 6.64 9.05
N PRO A 153 36.83 7.32 7.93
CA PRO A 153 36.30 8.65 7.64
C PRO A 153 34.79 8.64 7.40
N THR A 154 34.07 9.57 8.06
CA THR A 154 32.59 9.68 8.06
C THR A 154 32.02 10.65 7.01
N LYS A 155 32.88 11.27 6.19
CA LYS A 155 32.51 12.27 5.18
C LYS A 155 32.15 11.62 3.84
N GLY A 156 31.17 12.15 3.12
CA GLY A 156 30.80 11.68 1.77
C GLY A 156 29.32 11.32 1.61
N ARG A 157 28.95 10.92 0.39
CA ARG A 157 27.60 10.43 0.03
C ARG A 157 27.34 9.03 0.62
N LYS A 158 26.06 8.63 0.72
CA LYS A 158 25.67 7.32 1.30
C LYS A 158 26.41 6.14 0.66
N ASP A 159 26.57 6.17 -0.66
CA ASP A 159 27.22 5.09 -1.41
C ASP A 159 28.71 4.97 -1.09
N GLU A 160 29.40 6.09 -0.87
CA GLU A 160 30.81 6.10 -0.46
C GLU A 160 30.97 5.51 0.95
N LEU A 161 30.06 5.81 1.87
CA LEU A 161 30.08 5.26 3.23
C LEU A 161 29.86 3.73 3.20
N VAL A 162 28.93 3.27 2.36
CA VAL A 162 28.65 1.84 2.16
C VAL A 162 29.84 1.13 1.50
N ALA A 163 30.47 1.74 0.48
CA ALA A 163 31.64 1.18 -0.18
C ALA A 163 32.82 1.01 0.79
N ARG A 164 33.08 2.01 1.64
CA ARG A 164 34.13 1.92 2.67
C ARG A 164 33.87 0.82 3.70
N LEU A 165 32.63 0.70 4.19
CA LEU A 165 32.27 -0.36 5.13
C LEU A 165 32.39 -1.76 4.53
N ARG A 166 32.11 -1.90 3.23
CA ARG A 166 32.31 -3.17 2.51
C ARG A 166 33.78 -3.49 2.33
N ALA A 167 34.60 -2.51 1.91
CA ALA A 167 36.04 -2.70 1.74
C ALA A 167 36.71 -3.14 3.05
N ASP A 168 36.35 -2.50 4.17
CA ASP A 168 36.84 -2.87 5.50
C ASP A 168 36.37 -4.26 5.95
N LYS A 169 35.10 -4.63 5.66
CA LYS A 169 34.59 -5.98 5.94
C LYS A 169 35.39 -7.05 5.18
N VAL A 170 35.67 -6.84 3.90
CA VAL A 170 36.46 -7.76 3.07
C VAL A 170 37.90 -7.86 3.59
N ALA A 171 38.52 -6.75 3.99
CA ALA A 171 39.87 -6.75 4.55
C ALA A 171 39.96 -7.54 5.86
N ARG A 172 38.99 -7.40 6.77
CA ARG A 172 38.95 -8.17 8.03
C ARG A 172 38.63 -9.64 7.83
N GLU A 173 37.77 -9.98 6.87
CA GLU A 173 37.48 -11.37 6.52
C GLU A 173 38.68 -12.09 5.89
N ALA A 174 39.54 -11.37 5.16
CA ALA A 174 40.79 -11.91 4.65
C ALA A 174 41.77 -12.26 5.80
N GLN A 175 41.90 -11.37 6.80
CA GLN A 175 42.75 -11.60 7.97
C GLN A 175 42.32 -12.78 8.83
N ARG A 176 41.03 -13.13 8.86
CA ARG A 176 40.49 -14.25 9.64
C ARG A 176 40.68 -15.62 8.97
N LYS A 177 41.10 -15.67 7.70
CA LYS A 177 41.31 -16.93 6.96
C LYS A 177 42.77 -17.37 6.94
N GLU A 178 43.68 -16.56 7.50
CA GLU A 178 45.12 -16.83 7.54
C GLU A 178 45.62 -17.24 8.94
N GLU A 179 44.73 -17.34 9.94
CA GLU A 179 44.97 -17.98 11.25
C GLU A 179 44.21 -19.32 11.35
#